data_AF-A0A9Q0SDD0-F1
#
_entry.id   AF-A0A9Q0SDD0-F1
#
_cell.length_a   1.000
_cell.length_b   1.000
_cell.length_c   1.000
_cell.angle_alpha   90.00
_cell.angle_beta   90.00
_cell.angle_gamma   90.00
#
_symmetry.space_group_name_H-M   'P 1'
#
loop_
_entity.id
_entity.type
_entity.pdbx_description
1 polymer ?
#
loop_
_entity_poly.entity_id
_entity_poly.type
_entity_poly.pdbx_seq_one_letter_code
_entity_poly.pdbx_strand_id
1 'polypeptide(L)'
;MDQYCEQDSFGSAEREFNAVHSRAMELVSTAFGRVKARWQLLARSWKEDSLEFFPFVIVMGCVLHNFLTKWGEPLPEESVGGFLKEEELLVFEGEGDETGQTIRDALAQHLSLASMRK
;
A
#
# COMPACT_ATOMS: atom_id res chain seq x y z
N MET A 1 -14.83 -41.16 2.11
CA MET A 1 -13.40 -41.16 2.43
C MET A 1 -12.69 -41.54 1.15
N ASP A 2 -12.05 -40.64 0.40
CA ASP A 2 -11.24 -39.51 0.85
C ASP A 2 -11.37 -38.29 -0.08
N GLN A 3 -11.65 -37.13 0.52
CA GLN A 3 -11.62 -35.81 -0.11
C GLN A 3 -10.60 -34.98 0.70
N TYR A 4 -9.32 -35.23 0.46
CA TYR A 4 -8.20 -34.52 1.08
C TYR A 4 -7.10 -34.33 0.02
N CYS A 5 -7.20 -33.30 -0.81
CA CYS A 5 -6.02 -32.86 -1.59
C CYS A 5 -6.13 -31.40 -2.10
N GLU A 6 -7.32 -30.83 -2.23
CA GLU A 6 -7.47 -29.48 -2.78
C GLU A 6 -7.11 -28.36 -1.78
N GLN A 7 -7.04 -28.64 -0.47
CA GLN A 7 -6.90 -27.61 0.56
C GLN A 7 -5.47 -27.09 0.79
N ASP A 8 -4.44 -27.84 0.38
CA ASP A 8 -3.03 -27.44 0.58
C ASP A 8 -2.52 -26.48 -0.50
N SER A 9 -3.15 -26.48 -1.67
CA SER A 9 -2.76 -25.61 -2.81
C SER A 9 -3.18 -24.15 -2.60
N PHE A 10 -4.39 -23.92 -2.06
CA PHE A 10 -4.89 -22.58 -1.75
C PHE A 10 -4.03 -21.86 -0.73
N GLY A 11 -3.53 -22.56 0.31
CA GLY A 11 -2.65 -21.97 1.32
C GLY A 11 -1.28 -21.55 0.79
N SER A 12 -0.81 -22.14 -0.31
CA SER A 12 0.48 -21.77 -0.93
C SER A 12 0.36 -20.52 -1.80
N ALA A 13 -0.67 -20.45 -2.67
CA ALA A 13 -0.89 -19.30 -3.53
C ALA A 13 -1.28 -18.05 -2.74
N GLU A 14 -2.15 -18.21 -1.74
CA GLU A 14 -2.53 -17.13 -0.81
C GLU A 14 -1.31 -16.58 -0.06
N ARG A 15 -0.45 -17.47 0.45
CA ARG A 15 0.77 -17.07 1.18
C ARG A 15 1.75 -16.33 0.28
N GLU A 16 1.92 -16.78 -0.97
CA GLU A 16 2.78 -16.10 -1.93
C GLU A 16 2.23 -14.73 -2.31
N PHE A 17 0.92 -14.63 -2.58
CA PHE A 17 0.24 -13.36 -2.83
C PHE A 17 0.42 -12.40 -1.66
N ASN A 18 0.09 -12.83 -0.44
CA ASN A 18 0.20 -12.00 0.76
C ASN A 18 1.65 -11.55 0.99
N ALA A 19 2.64 -12.40 0.73
CA ALA A 19 4.05 -12.02 0.85
C ALA A 19 4.45 -10.92 -0.15
N VAL A 20 4.03 -11.03 -1.41
CA VAL A 20 4.30 -10.02 -2.45
C VAL A 20 3.53 -8.73 -2.15
N HIS A 21 2.25 -8.85 -1.81
CA HIS A 21 1.38 -7.74 -1.46
C HIS A 21 1.93 -6.96 -0.26
N SER A 22 2.31 -7.62 0.82
CA SER A 22 2.88 -6.96 2.00
C SER A 22 4.17 -6.20 1.67
N ARG A 23 5.06 -6.77 0.85
CA ARG A 23 6.26 -6.05 0.39
C ARG A 23 5.92 -4.84 -0.47
N ALA A 24 4.95 -4.97 -1.37
CA ALA A 24 4.50 -3.85 -2.19
C ALA A 24 3.90 -2.73 -1.32
N MET A 25 3.09 -3.10 -0.33
CA MET A 25 2.51 -2.15 0.62
C MET A 25 3.57 -1.48 1.48
N GLU A 26 4.63 -2.17 1.92
CA GLU A 26 5.76 -1.56 2.64
C GLU A 26 6.44 -0.46 1.80
N LEU A 27 6.62 -0.67 0.49
CA LEU A 27 7.18 0.34 -0.41
C LEU A 27 6.23 1.52 -0.60
N VAL A 28 4.93 1.26 -0.75
CA VAL A 28 3.89 2.29 -0.86
C VAL A 28 3.85 3.12 0.42
N SER A 29 3.78 2.47 1.57
CA SER A 29 3.79 3.06 2.91
C SER A 29 5.03 3.94 3.10
N THR A 30 6.21 3.44 2.74
CA THR A 30 7.45 4.22 2.79
C THR A 30 7.40 5.45 1.90
N ALA A 31 6.92 5.32 0.66
CA ALA A 31 6.80 6.45 -0.28
C ALA A 31 5.83 7.51 0.25
N PHE A 32 4.64 7.11 0.69
CA PHE A 32 3.65 8.02 1.26
C PHE A 32 4.11 8.62 2.59
N GLY A 33 4.83 7.86 3.42
CA GLY A 33 5.47 8.35 4.64
C GLY A 33 6.42 9.50 4.34
N ARG A 34 7.25 9.38 3.30
CA ARG A 34 8.15 10.47 2.85
C ARG A 34 7.41 11.67 2.28
N VAL A 35 6.27 11.45 1.60
CA VAL A 35 5.40 12.53 1.12
C VAL A 35 4.79 13.29 2.30
N LYS A 36 4.20 12.59 3.27
CA LYS A 36 3.61 13.20 4.49
C LYS A 36 4.66 13.92 5.35
N ALA A 37 5.84 13.33 5.47
CA ALA A 37 6.99 13.90 6.15
C ALA A 37 7.36 15.28 5.60
N ARG A 38 7.53 15.38 4.28
CA ARG A 38 7.87 16.65 3.62
C ARG A 38 6.70 17.63 3.59
N TRP A 39 5.48 17.14 3.37
CA TRP A 39 4.27 17.94 3.25
C TRP A 39 3.36 17.74 4.46
N GLN A 40 3.78 18.23 5.63
CA GLN A 40 3.11 18.01 6.91
C GLN A 40 1.60 18.37 6.92
N LEU A 41 1.16 19.25 6.03
CA LEU A 41 -0.25 19.58 5.84
C LEU A 41 -1.11 18.35 5.50
N LEU A 42 -0.55 17.35 4.81
CA LEU A 42 -1.22 16.09 4.45
C LEU A 42 -1.51 15.19 5.66
N ALA A 43 -0.83 15.43 6.79
CA ALA A 43 -1.00 14.63 8.00
C ALA A 43 -1.71 15.38 9.12
N ARG A 44 -2.14 16.62 8.89
CA ARG A 44 -2.96 17.37 9.83
C ARG A 44 -4.42 16.92 9.70
N SER A 45 -5.19 17.08 10.77
CA SER A 45 -6.64 17.01 10.67
C SER A 45 -7.15 18.23 9.89
N TRP A 46 -8.00 17.96 8.89
CA TRP A 46 -8.63 18.99 8.07
C TRP A 46 -10.02 19.31 8.63
N LYS A 47 -10.46 20.56 8.45
CA LYS A 47 -11.84 20.95 8.76
C LYS A 47 -12.77 20.35 7.71
N GLU A 48 -14.00 20.02 8.08
CA GLU A 48 -14.99 19.43 7.18
C GLU A 48 -15.20 20.27 5.92
N ASP A 49 -15.35 21.60 6.08
CA ASP A 49 -15.49 22.57 4.98
C ASP A 49 -14.27 22.64 4.04
N SER A 50 -13.14 22.06 4.42
CA SER A 50 -11.91 22.04 3.63
C SER A 50 -11.61 20.70 2.95
N LEU A 51 -12.43 19.67 3.19
CA LEU A 51 -12.23 18.34 2.62
C LEU A 51 -12.39 18.31 1.10
N GLU A 52 -13.17 19.21 0.52
CA GLU A 52 -13.31 19.34 -0.94
C GLU A 52 -11.98 19.68 -1.64
N PHE A 53 -11.05 20.34 -0.93
CA PHE A 53 -9.73 20.69 -1.46
C PHE A 53 -8.68 19.59 -1.23
N PHE A 54 -8.97 18.63 -0.37
CA PHE A 54 -8.01 17.62 0.06
C PHE A 54 -7.43 16.79 -1.11
N PRO A 55 -8.22 16.35 -2.11
CA PRO A 55 -7.68 15.63 -3.26
C PRO A 55 -6.65 16.46 -4.05
N PHE A 56 -6.90 17.76 -4.24
CA PHE A 56 -5.97 18.65 -4.94
C PHE A 56 -4.66 18.80 -4.18
N VAL A 57 -4.75 18.93 -2.85
CA VAL A 57 -3.57 19.10 -1.99
C VAL A 57 -2.72 17.84 -1.98
N ILE A 58 -3.34 16.65 -1.96
CA ILE A 58 -2.63 15.36 -2.13
C ILE A 58 -1.90 15.33 -3.48
N VAL A 59 -2.60 15.60 -4.58
CA VAL A 59 -2.01 15.55 -5.93
C VAL A 59 -0.82 16.53 -6.04
N MET A 60 -0.98 17.75 -5.56
CA MET A 60 0.09 18.75 -5.56
C MET A 60 1.29 18.30 -4.71
N GLY A 61 1.04 17.72 -3.53
CA GLY A 61 2.09 17.14 -2.69
C GLY A 61 2.88 16.04 -3.43
N CYS A 62 2.20 15.13 -4.12
CA CYS A 62 2.84 14.08 -4.91
C CYS A 62 3.65 14.65 -6.09
N VAL A 63 3.08 15.58 -6.86
CA VAL A 63 3.77 16.19 -8.01
C VAL A 63 5.03 16.92 -7.58
N LEU A 64 4.93 17.77 -6.55
CA LEU A 64 6.08 18.51 -6.03
C LEU A 64 7.10 17.58 -5.38
N HIS A 65 6.67 16.54 -4.66
CA HIS A 65 7.58 15.54 -4.09
C HIS A 65 8.41 14.86 -5.18
N ASN A 66 7.75 14.40 -6.25
CA ASN A 66 8.41 13.72 -7.36
C ASN A 66 9.38 14.64 -8.10
N PHE A 67 9.01 15.91 -8.27
CA PHE A 67 9.91 16.92 -8.81
C PHE A 67 11.18 17.05 -7.97
N LEU A 68 11.05 17.31 -6.67
CA LEU A 68 12.19 17.46 -5.75
C LEU A 68 13.07 16.20 -5.70
N THR A 69 12.46 15.01 -5.65
CA THR A 69 13.18 13.73 -5.67
C THR A 69 13.98 13.54 -6.96
N LYS A 70 13.42 13.92 -8.12
CA LYS A 70 14.13 13.86 -9.40
C LYS A 70 15.38 14.75 -9.43
N TRP A 71 15.36 15.86 -8.70
CA TRP A 71 16.49 16.79 -8.60
C TRP A 71 17.43 16.51 -7.42
N GLY A 72 17.21 15.42 -6.67
CA GLY A 72 18.08 15.02 -5.58
C GLY A 72 17.95 15.87 -4.31
N GLU A 73 16.85 16.61 -4.17
CA GLU A 73 16.62 17.45 -2.99
C GLU A 73 16.38 16.58 -1.74
N PRO A 74 17.16 16.76 -0.66
CA PRO A 74 17.10 15.93 0.53
C PRO A 74 15.78 16.10 1.28
N LEU A 75 15.35 15.06 2.00
CA LEU A 75 14.20 15.16 2.90
C LEU A 75 14.60 16.00 4.11
N PRO A 76 13.76 16.94 4.61
CA PRO A 76 14.08 17.70 5.82
C PRO A 76 14.34 16.76 7.01
N GLU A 77 15.42 16.94 7.77
CA GLU A 77 15.81 16.03 8.86
C GLU A 77 14.70 15.88 9.92
N GLU A 78 13.94 16.95 10.19
CA GLU A 78 12.83 16.94 11.17
C GLU A 78 11.66 16.05 10.77
N SER A 79 11.62 15.57 9.53
CA SER A 79 10.46 14.89 8.94
C SER A 79 10.52 13.35 9.01
N VAL A 80 11.70 12.78 9.29
CA VAL A 80 11.97 11.33 9.14
C VAL A 80 11.42 10.51 10.32
N GLY A 81 11.29 11.09 11.52
CA GLY A 81 11.02 10.32 12.75
C GLY A 81 9.55 10.04 13.08
N GLY A 82 8.60 10.81 12.53
CA GLY A 82 7.19 10.77 12.97
C GLY A 82 6.22 9.99 12.08
N PHE A 83 6.52 9.85 10.79
CA PHE A 83 5.52 9.44 9.77
C PHE A 83 5.65 7.99 9.29
N LEU A 84 6.66 7.25 9.74
CA LEU A 84 6.88 5.85 9.34
C LEU A 84 6.05 4.83 10.14
N LYS A 85 5.29 5.26 11.15
CA LYS A 85 4.30 4.40 11.79
C LYS A 85 3.00 4.49 11.01
N GLU A 86 2.81 3.51 10.15
CA GLU A 86 1.54 3.23 9.50
C GLU A 86 0.48 2.97 10.58
N GLU A 87 -0.71 3.57 10.44
CA GLU A 87 -1.88 3.10 11.16
C GLU A 87 -2.10 1.65 10.74
N GLU A 88 -2.05 0.74 11.71
CA GLU A 88 -2.32 -0.67 11.50
C GLU A 88 -3.72 -0.78 10.87
N LEU A 89 -3.78 -1.09 9.56
CA LEU A 89 -5.04 -1.24 8.87
C LEU A 89 -5.84 -2.32 9.61
N LEU A 90 -7.06 -1.99 10.02
CA LEU A 90 -7.91 -2.92 10.74
C LEU A 90 -8.07 -4.20 9.94
N VAL A 91 -7.87 -5.33 10.60
CA VAL A 91 -8.17 -6.64 10.01
C VAL A 91 -9.64 -6.64 9.61
N PHE A 92 -9.91 -6.88 8.34
CA PHE A 92 -11.28 -6.99 7.85
C PHE A 92 -11.91 -8.27 8.43
N GLU A 93 -12.83 -8.12 9.38
CA GLU A 93 -13.55 -9.23 10.04
C GLU A 93 -14.85 -9.65 9.31
N GLY A 94 -15.14 -9.04 8.15
CA GLY A 94 -16.36 -9.34 7.37
C GLY A 94 -16.30 -10.66 6.60
N GLU A 95 -17.46 -11.15 6.15
CA GLU A 95 -17.54 -12.28 5.23
C GLU A 95 -16.85 -11.95 3.90
N GLY A 96 -16.00 -12.86 3.43
CA GLY A 96 -15.18 -12.62 2.24
C GLY A 96 -16.05 -12.49 0.99
N ASP A 97 -15.91 -11.37 0.28
CA ASP A 97 -16.52 -11.20 -1.04
C ASP A 97 -15.89 -12.20 -2.04
N GLU A 98 -16.72 -13.08 -2.60
CA GLU A 98 -16.33 -14.06 -3.63
C GLU A 98 -15.66 -13.39 -4.84
N THR A 99 -16.11 -12.18 -5.17
CA THR A 99 -15.51 -11.37 -6.24
C THR A 99 -14.08 -10.95 -5.87
N GLY A 100 -13.90 -10.46 -4.65
CA GLY A 100 -12.61 -10.10 -4.09
C GLY A 100 -11.64 -11.28 -4.04
N GLN A 101 -12.10 -12.47 -3.67
CA GLN A 101 -11.27 -13.68 -3.67
C GLN A 101 -10.81 -14.05 -5.09
N THR A 102 -11.73 -14.03 -6.06
CA THR A 102 -11.43 -14.31 -7.47
C THR A 102 -10.36 -13.35 -8.03
N ILE A 103 -10.46 -12.06 -7.71
CA ILE A 103 -9.49 -11.04 -8.13
C ILE A 103 -8.11 -11.30 -7.50
N ARG A 104 -8.07 -11.61 -6.19
CA ARG A 104 -6.82 -11.92 -5.49
C ARG A 104 -6.14 -13.15 -6.08
N ASP A 105 -6.88 -14.21 -6.38
CA ASP A 105 -6.34 -15.44 -6.98
C ASP A 105 -5.76 -15.19 -8.38
N ALA A 106 -6.45 -14.39 -9.20
CA ALA A 106 -5.95 -14.02 -10.53
C ALA A 106 -4.65 -13.18 -10.43
N LEU A 107 -4.60 -12.21 -9.51
CA LEU A 107 -3.40 -11.40 -9.28
C LEU A 107 -2.23 -12.26 -8.78
N ALA A 108 -2.49 -13.19 -7.85
CA ALA A 108 -1.49 -14.12 -7.33
C ALA A 108 -0.83 -14.90 -8.46
N GLN A 109 -1.63 -15.53 -9.34
CA GLN A 109 -1.13 -16.28 -10.49
C GLN A 109 -0.27 -15.40 -11.41
N HIS A 110 -0.71 -14.18 -11.71
CA HIS A 110 0.06 -13.26 -12.55
C HIS A 110 1.41 -12.85 -11.92
N LEU A 111 1.43 -12.59 -10.63
CA LEU A 111 2.64 -12.19 -9.90
C LEU A 111 3.64 -13.35 -9.78
N SER A 112 3.18 -14.57 -9.50
CA SER A 112 4.04 -15.76 -9.46
C SER A 112 4.68 -16.02 -10.83
N LEU A 113 3.93 -15.86 -11.93
CA LEU A 113 4.47 -15.97 -13.29
C LEU A 113 5.49 -14.87 -13.63
N ALA A 114 5.30 -13.65 -13.14
CA ALA A 114 6.24 -12.55 -13.34
C ALA A 114 7.54 -12.73 -12.53
N SER A 115 7.44 -13.29 -11.31
CA SER A 115 8.57 -13.61 -10.44
C SER A 115 9.52 -14.64 -11.06
N MET A 116 8.98 -15.61 -11.80
CA MET A 116 9.73 -16.69 -12.45
C MET A 116 10.50 -16.27 -13.72
N ARG A 117 10.33 -15.03 -14.21
CA ARG A 117 10.97 -14.51 -15.43
C ARG A 117 12.29 -13.77 -15.16
N LYS A 118 13.00 -14.10 -14.07
CA LYS A 118 14.34 -13.57 -13.78
C LYS A 118 15.42 -14.19 -14.65
#